data_AF-A0AAX4P414-F1
#
_entry.id   AF-A0AAX4P414-F1
#
_cell.length_a   1.000
_cell.length_b   1.000
_cell.length_c   1.000
_cell.angle_alpha   90.00
_cell.angle_beta   90.00
_cell.angle_gamma   90.00
#
_symmetry.space_group_name_H-M   'P 1'
#
loop_
_entity.id
_entity.type
_entity.pdbx_description
1 polymer ?
#
loop_
_entity_poly.entity_id
_entity_poly.type
_entity_poly.pdbx_seq_one_letter_code
_entity_poly.pdbx_strand_id
1 'polypeptide(L)'
;MALRRSPRLARSSGPRRAIAKASSSSRGASRPKPKSKPKAKPSQRSSAIGPSGSSSLGPSRWHEEQRWEAGFEVVAGVDEAGRGPLVGPVVAAACVLSRNLDLDLDGINDSKKMTEERRVHCFEVLTNSPGAVSYAWHAVSASEIDEINILQATMKAMETAVGKLPKNPDFVLVDGNRVPKGLDPRKAEAIVKGDGKSLAIACASVIAKVVRDGMMRELHKEFPHYGFDKHKGYGVPQHLRAIAEHGPCPHHRRTFAPIKHM
;
A
#
# COMPACT_ATOMS: atom_id res chain seq x y z
N MET A 1 -55.43 18.95 14.43
CA MET A 1 -56.47 20.00 14.44
C MET A 1 -55.77 21.34 14.31
N ALA A 2 -56.09 22.18 13.31
CA ALA A 2 -55.40 23.43 12.90
C ALA A 2 -53.88 23.29 12.58
N LEU A 3 -53.26 23.74 11.47
CA LEU A 3 -53.46 24.81 10.47
C LEU A 3 -53.11 26.25 10.89
N ARG A 4 -51.95 26.73 10.41
CA ARG A 4 -51.59 28.09 9.91
C ARG A 4 -50.20 27.97 9.25
N ARG A 5 -50.06 27.86 7.93
CA ARG A 5 -50.16 28.87 6.84
C ARG A 5 -49.12 30.01 6.94
N SER A 6 -48.38 30.17 5.84
CA SER A 6 -47.29 31.12 5.60
C SER A 6 -47.77 32.55 5.24
N PRO A 7 -46.83 33.48 5.01
CA PRO A 7 -46.86 34.27 3.78
C PRO A 7 -45.61 34.03 2.89
N ARG A 8 -45.50 34.76 1.78
CA ARG A 8 -44.58 34.50 0.65
C ARG A 8 -44.19 35.84 -0.02
N LEU A 9 -43.17 35.79 -0.89
CA LEU A 9 -42.80 36.76 -1.95
C LEU A 9 -41.95 37.99 -1.56
N ALA A 10 -40.83 38.13 -2.28
CA ALA A 10 -40.43 39.36 -2.98
C ALA A 10 -39.73 38.96 -4.31
N ARG A 11 -39.58 39.90 -5.27
CA ARG A 11 -38.99 39.68 -6.60
C ARG A 11 -38.17 40.91 -7.04
N SER A 12 -37.05 40.68 -7.73
CA SER A 12 -36.33 41.65 -8.57
C SER A 12 -35.44 40.86 -9.56
N SER A 13 -35.78 40.71 -10.85
CA SER A 13 -35.62 41.67 -11.96
C SER A 13 -34.18 41.77 -12.50
N GLY A 14 -33.96 41.41 -13.77
CA GLY A 14 -32.63 41.32 -14.43
C GLY A 14 -32.15 42.64 -15.08
N PRO A 15 -31.25 42.56 -16.09
CA PRO A 15 -31.74 42.29 -17.46
C PRO A 15 -30.85 41.36 -18.33
N ARG A 16 -31.17 41.27 -19.64
CA ARG A 16 -30.50 40.49 -20.73
C ARG A 16 -29.42 41.38 -21.41
N ARG A 17 -28.41 40.91 -22.18
CA ARG A 17 -28.36 40.32 -23.55
C ARG A 17 -26.84 40.25 -23.98
N ALA A 18 -26.32 39.67 -25.07
CA ALA A 18 -26.81 38.83 -26.18
C ALA A 18 -25.68 38.00 -26.86
N ILE A 19 -25.99 36.76 -27.27
CA ILE A 19 -25.75 36.09 -28.58
C ILE A 19 -24.74 36.70 -29.58
N ALA A 20 -23.83 35.83 -30.09
CA ALA A 20 -23.28 35.88 -31.47
C ALA A 20 -23.01 34.45 -32.02
N LYS A 21 -23.00 34.26 -33.35
CA LYS A 21 -22.70 32.99 -34.06
C LYS A 21 -21.80 33.27 -35.28
N ALA A 22 -20.84 32.38 -35.57
CA ALA A 22 -20.27 32.07 -36.91
C ALA A 22 -19.06 31.12 -36.75
N SER A 23 -18.53 30.49 -37.81
CA SER A 23 -19.09 29.37 -38.58
C SER A 23 -18.06 28.94 -39.65
N SER A 24 -17.74 27.64 -39.71
CA SER A 24 -17.24 26.89 -40.88
C SER A 24 -16.29 27.57 -41.91
N SER A 25 -15.12 26.98 -42.13
CA SER A 25 -14.79 26.48 -43.48
C SER A 25 -13.80 25.32 -43.41
N SER A 26 -13.93 24.37 -44.35
CA SER A 26 -13.00 23.25 -44.55
C SER A 26 -12.20 23.48 -45.82
N ARG A 27 -11.00 22.88 -45.91
CA ARG A 27 -10.31 22.57 -47.17
C ARG A 27 -9.32 21.43 -46.94
N GLY A 28 -9.45 20.35 -47.69
CA GLY A 28 -8.50 19.24 -47.68
C GLY A 28 -7.32 19.51 -48.62
N ALA A 29 -6.15 18.96 -48.28
CA ALA A 29 -4.98 18.93 -49.15
C ALA A 29 -4.72 17.50 -49.64
N SER A 30 -4.32 17.34 -50.90
CA SER A 30 -4.21 16.05 -51.58
C SER A 30 -2.87 15.34 -51.34
N ARG A 31 -2.89 14.01 -51.47
CA ARG A 31 -1.80 13.09 -51.11
C ARG A 31 -0.98 12.66 -52.35
N PRO A 32 0.32 12.98 -52.45
CA PRO A 32 1.21 12.34 -53.42
C PRO A 32 1.69 10.96 -52.91
N LYS A 33 1.90 10.02 -53.83
CA LYS A 33 2.62 8.75 -53.57
C LYS A 33 4.06 8.85 -54.11
N PRO A 34 5.06 8.30 -53.39
CA PRO A 34 6.29 7.83 -54.02
C PRO A 34 6.36 6.29 -54.10
N LYS A 35 7.20 5.86 -55.04
CA LYS A 35 7.39 4.53 -55.63
C LYS A 35 7.98 3.47 -54.67
N SER A 36 7.99 2.21 -55.12
CA SER A 36 8.49 1.03 -54.38
C SER A 36 9.87 0.53 -54.89
N LYS A 37 10.38 -0.53 -54.21
CA LYS A 37 11.65 -1.29 -54.41
C LYS A 37 12.88 -0.74 -53.64
N PRO A 38 13.89 -1.59 -53.31
CA PRO A 38 13.92 -3.07 -53.25
C PRO A 38 14.24 -3.61 -51.83
N LYS A 39 14.22 -4.94 -51.64
CA LYS A 39 14.73 -5.60 -50.42
C LYS A 39 16.26 -5.62 -50.42
N ALA A 40 16.88 -5.32 -49.29
CA ALA A 40 18.29 -5.64 -49.00
C ALA A 40 18.39 -6.73 -47.93
N LYS A 41 19.41 -7.58 -47.99
CA LYS A 41 19.71 -8.61 -46.96
C LYS A 41 20.74 -8.06 -45.96
N PRO A 42 20.52 -8.19 -44.63
CA PRO A 42 21.62 -8.44 -43.71
C PRO A 42 21.99 -9.93 -43.83
N SER A 43 23.17 -10.33 -44.28
CA SER A 43 24.49 -10.15 -43.64
C SER A 43 24.53 -10.77 -42.24
N GLN A 44 25.09 -11.98 -42.12
CA GLN A 44 25.45 -12.52 -40.81
C GLN A 44 26.48 -11.59 -40.15
N ARG A 45 26.18 -11.10 -38.95
CA ARG A 45 27.18 -10.59 -38.02
C ARG A 45 27.01 -11.32 -36.70
N SER A 46 28.02 -12.08 -36.33
CA SER A 46 28.23 -12.52 -34.96
C SER A 46 28.28 -11.29 -34.06
N SER A 47 27.42 -11.28 -33.04
CA SER A 47 27.52 -10.34 -31.92
C SER A 47 27.28 -11.13 -30.64
N ALA A 48 28.32 -11.24 -29.82
CA ALA A 48 28.19 -11.75 -28.47
C ALA A 48 27.44 -10.68 -27.66
N ILE A 49 26.15 -10.92 -27.41
CA ILE A 49 25.36 -10.10 -26.51
C ILE A 49 25.44 -10.79 -25.15
N GLY A 50 26.14 -10.14 -24.20
CA GLY A 50 26.20 -10.61 -22.81
C GLY A 50 24.80 -10.62 -22.17
N PRO A 51 24.63 -11.29 -21.01
CA PRO A 51 23.30 -11.55 -20.42
C PRO A 51 22.55 -10.24 -20.13
N SER A 52 21.66 -9.85 -21.05
CA SER A 52 20.77 -8.72 -20.93
C SER A 52 19.59 -9.08 -20.02
N GLY A 53 19.87 -9.16 -18.72
CA GLY A 53 18.91 -9.55 -17.70
C GLY A 53 19.25 -8.94 -16.36
N SER A 54 18.70 -7.77 -16.09
CA SER A 54 18.58 -7.26 -14.71
C SER A 54 17.50 -8.08 -14.00
N SER A 55 17.84 -9.31 -13.62
CA SER A 55 17.01 -10.13 -12.75
C SER A 55 16.83 -9.39 -11.42
N SER A 56 15.62 -8.87 -11.19
CA SER A 56 15.21 -8.47 -9.85
C SER A 56 14.95 -9.74 -9.04
N LEU A 57 16.05 -10.38 -8.63
CA LEU A 57 16.04 -11.43 -7.63
C LEU A 57 15.20 -10.95 -6.44
N GLY A 58 14.37 -11.85 -5.93
CA GLY A 58 13.47 -11.53 -4.83
C GLY A 58 14.22 -11.21 -3.53
N PRO A 59 13.48 -10.84 -2.47
CA PRO A 59 14.03 -10.87 -1.12
C PRO A 59 14.67 -12.24 -0.84
N SER A 60 15.87 -12.24 -0.29
CA SER A 60 16.60 -13.45 0.09
C SER A 60 16.63 -13.58 1.61
N ARG A 61 17.24 -14.66 2.12
CA ARG A 61 17.49 -14.81 3.56
C ARG A 61 18.82 -14.21 4.01
N TRP A 62 19.52 -13.45 3.16
CA TRP A 62 20.89 -13.01 3.45
C TRP A 62 20.98 -12.16 4.73
N HIS A 63 20.01 -11.27 4.96
CA HIS A 63 20.00 -10.45 6.18
C HIS A 63 19.77 -11.29 7.44
N GLU A 64 18.94 -12.32 7.34
CA GLU A 64 18.63 -13.28 8.39
C GLU A 64 19.83 -14.18 8.69
N GLU A 65 20.48 -14.69 7.65
CA GLU A 65 21.66 -15.54 7.69
C GLU A 65 22.86 -14.81 8.31
N GLN A 66 23.12 -13.54 7.94
CA GLN A 66 24.17 -12.73 8.59
C GLN A 66 23.91 -12.45 10.08
N ARG A 67 22.66 -12.59 10.58
CA ARG A 67 22.33 -12.45 12.01
C ARG A 67 22.38 -13.81 12.72
N TRP A 68 22.05 -14.90 12.04
CA TRP A 68 22.28 -16.26 12.53
C TRP A 68 23.77 -16.57 12.72
N GLU A 69 24.63 -16.14 11.78
CA GLU A 69 26.10 -16.23 11.90
C GLU A 69 26.64 -15.37 13.06
N ALA A 70 26.02 -14.23 13.34
CA ALA A 70 26.35 -13.36 14.47
C ALA A 70 25.84 -13.88 15.83
N GLY A 71 25.26 -15.08 15.88
CA GLY A 71 24.82 -15.76 17.11
C GLY A 71 23.37 -15.51 17.54
N PHE A 72 22.57 -14.78 16.77
CA PHE A 72 21.15 -14.57 17.06
C PHE A 72 20.31 -15.79 16.61
N GLU A 73 19.49 -16.36 17.50
CA GLU A 73 18.63 -17.51 17.20
C GLU A 73 17.39 -17.14 16.39
N VAL A 74 16.74 -16.04 16.74
CA VAL A 74 15.34 -15.72 16.41
C VAL A 74 15.28 -14.33 15.77
N VAL A 75 15.51 -14.31 14.46
CA VAL A 75 15.47 -13.10 13.65
C VAL A 75 14.05 -12.86 13.16
N ALA A 76 13.45 -11.74 13.54
CA ALA A 76 12.16 -11.28 13.02
C ALA A 76 12.36 -10.21 11.94
N GLY A 77 11.55 -10.24 10.88
CA GLY A 77 11.31 -9.10 9.98
C GLY A 77 10.03 -8.36 10.38
N VAL A 78 9.98 -7.04 10.24
CA VAL A 78 8.79 -6.22 10.51
C VAL A 78 8.60 -5.14 9.44
N ASP A 79 7.36 -4.98 8.96
CA ASP A 79 6.94 -4.01 7.93
C ASP A 79 5.53 -3.45 8.22
N GLU A 80 5.14 -2.36 7.57
CA GLU A 80 3.82 -1.74 7.72
C GLU A 80 3.02 -1.54 6.41
N ALA A 81 1.70 -1.66 6.54
CA ALA A 81 0.73 -1.27 5.53
C ALA A 81 -0.11 -0.08 6.01
N GLY A 82 -0.35 0.90 5.11
CA GLY A 82 -1.40 1.90 5.31
C GLY A 82 -0.98 3.25 5.89
N ARG A 83 0.24 3.74 5.63
CA ARG A 83 0.61 5.13 5.99
C ARG A 83 -0.06 6.20 5.15
N GLY A 84 -0.11 6.03 3.82
CA GLY A 84 -0.68 7.03 2.89
C GLY A 84 -2.21 7.18 2.82
N PRO A 85 -3.06 6.17 3.16
CA PRO A 85 -4.52 6.31 3.17
C PRO A 85 -5.07 7.41 4.08
N LEU A 86 -6.23 7.94 3.71
CA LEU A 86 -6.96 8.97 4.45
C LEU A 86 -7.85 8.42 5.57
N VAL A 87 -8.00 7.09 5.63
CA VAL A 87 -9.01 6.40 6.44
C VAL A 87 -8.53 5.00 6.84
N GLY A 88 -9.00 4.54 7.99
CA GLY A 88 -8.64 3.26 8.57
C GLY A 88 -7.24 3.24 9.20
N PRO A 89 -6.83 2.10 9.79
CA PRO A 89 -5.61 2.00 10.58
C PRO A 89 -4.33 2.02 9.74
N VAL A 90 -3.20 2.22 10.41
CA VAL A 90 -1.91 1.69 9.97
C VAL A 90 -1.72 0.34 10.66
N VAL A 91 -1.30 -0.67 9.92
CA VAL A 91 -1.10 -2.04 10.41
C VAL A 91 0.36 -2.39 10.21
N ALA A 92 1.02 -2.89 11.24
CA ALA A 92 2.32 -3.54 11.09
C ALA A 92 2.22 -5.02 11.46
N ALA A 93 3.08 -5.82 10.85
CA ALA A 93 3.22 -7.23 11.18
C ALA A 93 4.70 -7.56 11.40
N ALA A 94 4.96 -8.50 12.30
CA ALA A 94 6.27 -9.09 12.52
C ALA A 94 6.22 -10.58 12.14
N CYS A 95 7.28 -11.08 11.53
CA CYS A 95 7.38 -12.44 11.00
C CYS A 95 8.76 -13.03 11.28
N VAL A 96 8.80 -14.23 11.87
CA VAL A 96 9.99 -15.06 12.10
C VAL A 96 9.86 -16.29 11.21
N LEU A 97 10.91 -16.59 10.45
CA LEU A 97 11.00 -17.77 9.59
C LEU A 97 11.94 -18.81 10.21
N SER A 98 11.61 -20.09 10.07
CA SER A 98 12.50 -21.19 10.45
C SER A 98 13.82 -21.13 9.66
N ARG A 99 14.93 -21.55 10.28
CA ARG A 99 16.21 -21.76 9.56
C ARG A 99 16.08 -22.88 8.51
N ASN A 100 15.33 -23.92 8.86
CA ASN A 100 14.98 -25.04 7.99
C ASN A 100 13.63 -24.74 7.31
N LEU A 101 13.58 -23.64 6.55
CA LEU A 101 12.36 -23.18 5.87
C LEU A 101 12.08 -24.05 4.64
N ASP A 102 11.14 -24.99 4.78
CA ASP A 102 10.59 -25.80 3.69
C ASP A 102 9.14 -25.37 3.41
N LEU A 103 9.00 -24.30 2.63
CA LEU A 103 7.72 -23.73 2.19
C LEU A 103 7.87 -23.14 0.78
N ASP A 104 6.86 -23.34 -0.08
CA ASP A 104 6.71 -22.53 -1.30
C ASP A 104 6.36 -21.08 -0.92
N LEU A 105 7.38 -20.23 -0.98
CA LEU A 105 7.26 -18.78 -0.89
C LEU A 105 7.59 -18.09 -2.24
N ASP A 106 7.52 -18.81 -3.37
CA ASP A 106 7.90 -18.27 -4.68
C ASP A 106 7.02 -17.05 -5.03
N GLY A 107 7.67 -16.02 -5.58
CA GLY A 107 7.01 -14.76 -5.91
C GLY A 107 6.59 -13.92 -4.70
N ILE A 108 6.94 -14.30 -3.45
CA ILE A 108 7.02 -13.30 -2.37
C ILE A 108 8.11 -12.29 -2.75
N ASN A 109 7.73 -11.02 -2.72
CA ASN A 109 8.53 -9.86 -3.07
C ASN A 109 7.99 -8.66 -2.29
N ASP A 110 8.42 -7.45 -2.64
CA ASP A 110 7.69 -6.22 -2.33
C ASP A 110 6.20 -6.44 -2.61
N SER A 111 5.39 -6.40 -1.54
CA SER A 111 3.98 -6.76 -1.57
C SER A 111 3.15 -5.90 -2.53
N LYS A 112 3.68 -4.76 -2.96
CA LYS A 112 3.08 -3.81 -3.92
C LYS A 112 3.20 -4.30 -5.37
N LYS A 113 4.14 -5.20 -5.68
CA LYS A 113 4.35 -5.83 -6.99
C LYS A 113 3.51 -7.10 -7.20
N MET A 114 3.06 -7.73 -6.12
CA MET A 114 2.21 -8.92 -6.13
C MET A 114 0.76 -8.56 -6.52
N THR A 115 0.02 -9.51 -7.09
CA THR A 115 -1.44 -9.36 -7.30
C THR A 115 -2.19 -9.52 -5.96
N GLU A 116 -3.50 -9.21 -5.90
CA GLU A 116 -4.26 -9.41 -4.65
C GLU A 116 -4.43 -10.91 -4.34
N GLU A 117 -4.54 -11.75 -5.38
CA GLU A 117 -4.68 -13.19 -5.33
C GLU A 117 -3.40 -13.87 -4.81
N ARG A 118 -2.21 -13.57 -5.38
CA ARG A 118 -0.94 -14.14 -4.85
C ARG A 118 -0.62 -13.61 -3.45
N ARG A 119 -1.00 -12.37 -3.09
CA ARG A 119 -0.89 -11.90 -1.71
C ARG A 119 -1.75 -12.72 -0.74
N VAL A 120 -3.02 -12.96 -1.07
CA VAL A 120 -3.93 -13.76 -0.21
C VAL A 120 -3.42 -15.19 -0.08
N HIS A 121 -3.02 -15.82 -1.19
CA HIS A 121 -2.45 -17.17 -1.15
C HIS A 121 -1.15 -17.25 -0.32
N CYS A 122 -0.21 -16.32 -0.50
CA CYS A 122 1.00 -16.28 0.31
C CYS A 122 0.70 -15.99 1.80
N PHE A 123 -0.32 -15.17 2.09
CA PHE A 123 -0.81 -15.00 3.46
C PHE A 123 -1.34 -16.31 4.04
N GLU A 124 -2.19 -17.05 3.31
CA GLU A 124 -2.71 -18.35 3.73
C GLU A 124 -1.58 -19.36 4.01
N VAL A 125 -0.57 -19.44 3.14
CA VAL A 125 0.61 -20.29 3.35
C VAL A 125 1.37 -19.88 4.62
N LEU A 126 1.65 -18.59 4.80
CA LEU A 126 2.35 -18.07 5.99
C LEU A 126 1.56 -18.30 7.28
N THR A 127 0.23 -18.09 7.28
CA THR A 127 -0.59 -18.21 8.50
C THR A 127 -0.88 -19.64 8.92
N ASN A 128 -0.89 -20.59 7.97
CA ASN A 128 -1.20 -22.00 8.23
C ASN A 128 0.04 -22.88 8.46
N SER A 129 1.25 -22.29 8.55
CA SER A 129 2.52 -23.03 8.67
C SER A 129 3.24 -22.83 10.02
N PRO A 130 2.62 -23.14 11.18
CA PRO A 130 3.15 -22.78 12.52
C PRO A 130 4.49 -23.45 12.89
N GLY A 131 4.88 -24.54 12.21
CA GLY A 131 6.20 -25.16 12.38
C GLY A 131 7.34 -24.47 11.60
N ALA A 132 7.01 -23.59 10.66
CA ALA A 132 7.95 -22.91 9.77
C ALA A 132 7.89 -21.37 9.85
N VAL A 133 6.76 -20.82 10.31
CA VAL A 133 6.49 -19.37 10.42
C VAL A 133 5.88 -19.07 11.79
N SER A 134 6.44 -18.09 12.50
CA SER A 134 5.80 -17.47 13.67
C SER A 134 5.57 -16.00 13.38
N TYR A 135 4.34 -15.51 13.56
CA TYR A 135 3.98 -14.15 13.17
C TYR A 135 3.03 -13.50 14.17
N ALA A 136 2.99 -12.17 14.14
CA ALA A 136 2.06 -11.36 14.91
C ALA A 136 1.80 -10.03 14.18
N TRP A 137 0.72 -9.33 14.52
CA TRP A 137 0.40 -8.03 13.94
C TRP A 137 -0.28 -7.10 14.93
N HIS A 138 -0.24 -5.79 14.64
CA HIS A 138 -1.00 -4.79 15.37
C HIS A 138 -1.48 -3.67 14.44
N ALA A 139 -2.68 -3.18 14.70
CA ALA A 139 -3.31 -2.07 14.01
C ALA A 139 -3.44 -0.89 14.98
N VAL A 140 -2.93 0.29 14.59
CA VAL A 140 -3.09 1.55 15.31
C VAL A 140 -4.20 2.35 14.62
N SER A 141 -5.15 2.87 15.41
CA SER A 141 -6.43 3.41 14.91
C SER A 141 -6.28 4.76 14.19
N ALA A 142 -7.32 5.20 13.49
CA ALA A 142 -7.33 6.52 12.84
C ALA A 142 -7.27 7.68 13.84
N SER A 143 -7.98 7.57 14.98
CA SER A 143 -7.92 8.59 16.04
C SER A 143 -6.54 8.64 16.70
N GLU A 144 -5.93 7.49 16.97
CA GLU A 144 -4.60 7.42 17.55
C GLU A 144 -3.53 7.94 16.57
N ILE A 145 -3.68 7.69 15.26
CA ILE A 145 -2.84 8.32 14.22
C ILE A 145 -2.96 9.86 14.25
N ASP A 146 -4.14 10.40 14.53
CA ASP A 146 -4.34 11.85 14.67
C ASP A 146 -3.75 12.40 15.98
N GLU A 147 -3.78 11.62 17.07
CA GLU A 147 -3.19 11.97 18.37
C GLU A 147 -1.65 11.97 18.36
N ILE A 148 -1.01 10.87 17.92
CA ILE A 148 0.45 10.69 18.03
C ILE A 148 1.21 10.91 16.72
N ASN A 149 0.52 11.29 15.64
CA ASN A 149 0.99 11.37 14.25
C ASN A 149 1.40 10.03 13.61
N ILE A 150 1.28 9.96 12.28
CA ILE A 150 1.49 8.73 11.51
C ILE A 150 2.88 8.09 11.67
N LEU A 151 3.94 8.88 11.95
CA LEU A 151 5.28 8.31 12.17
C LEU A 151 5.34 7.57 13.50
N GLN A 152 4.80 8.12 14.59
CA GLN A 152 4.82 7.40 15.88
C GLN A 152 3.81 6.24 15.86
N ALA A 153 2.68 6.39 15.17
CA ALA A 153 1.71 5.31 14.96
C ALA A 153 2.33 4.11 14.22
N THR A 154 3.11 4.33 13.17
CA THR A 154 3.89 3.26 12.51
C THR A 154 4.88 2.61 13.48
N MET A 155 5.69 3.40 14.19
CA MET A 155 6.70 2.87 15.12
C MET A 155 6.05 2.04 16.24
N LYS A 156 4.95 2.53 16.83
CA LYS A 156 4.17 1.81 17.85
C LYS A 156 3.54 0.54 17.29
N ALA A 157 3.01 0.57 16.05
CA ALA A 157 2.47 -0.62 15.41
C ALA A 157 3.55 -1.71 15.25
N MET A 158 4.73 -1.34 14.73
CA MET A 158 5.88 -2.26 14.57
C MET A 158 6.33 -2.84 15.91
N GLU A 159 6.58 -1.98 16.90
CA GLU A 159 7.02 -2.34 18.25
C GLU A 159 6.03 -3.30 18.94
N THR A 160 4.73 -3.00 18.84
CA THR A 160 3.66 -3.84 19.40
C THR A 160 3.44 -5.13 18.62
N ALA A 161 3.71 -5.16 17.30
CA ALA A 161 3.67 -6.39 16.52
C ALA A 161 4.82 -7.34 16.89
N VAL A 162 6.04 -6.80 17.07
CA VAL A 162 7.20 -7.55 17.56
C VAL A 162 6.94 -8.10 18.98
N GLY A 163 6.44 -7.25 19.90
CA GLY A 163 6.10 -7.65 21.27
C GLY A 163 4.88 -8.59 21.41
N LYS A 164 4.29 -9.04 20.30
CA LYS A 164 3.21 -10.03 20.24
C LYS A 164 3.63 -11.36 19.63
N LEU A 165 4.89 -11.51 19.21
CA LEU A 165 5.39 -12.77 18.66
C LEU A 165 5.39 -13.88 19.75
N PRO A 166 4.90 -15.10 19.45
CA PRO A 166 4.86 -16.22 20.41
C PRO A 166 6.23 -16.61 21.01
N LYS A 167 7.34 -16.43 20.29
CA LYS A 167 8.70 -16.42 20.84
C LYS A 167 9.28 -15.02 20.63
N ASN A 168 9.77 -14.39 21.70
CA ASN A 168 10.47 -13.11 21.59
C ASN A 168 11.68 -13.25 20.64
N PRO A 169 11.83 -12.37 19.63
CA PRO A 169 13.02 -12.35 18.80
C PRO A 169 14.21 -11.76 19.57
N ASP A 170 15.41 -12.22 19.24
CA ASP A 170 16.66 -11.67 19.73
C ASP A 170 17.36 -10.76 18.71
N PHE A 171 16.89 -10.74 17.45
CA PHE A 171 17.18 -9.67 16.48
C PHE A 171 15.94 -9.27 15.64
N VAL A 172 15.83 -7.98 15.30
CA VAL A 172 14.72 -7.44 14.47
C VAL A 172 15.23 -6.66 13.25
N LEU A 173 14.83 -7.11 12.07
CA LEU A 173 15.01 -6.42 10.78
C LEU A 173 13.77 -5.58 10.49
N VAL A 174 13.91 -4.26 10.37
CA VAL A 174 12.79 -3.30 10.23
C VAL A 174 12.81 -2.70 8.81
N ASP A 175 11.67 -2.61 8.10
CA ASP A 175 11.65 -1.83 6.85
C ASP A 175 11.87 -0.32 7.09
N GLY A 176 12.56 0.32 6.15
CA GLY A 176 12.72 1.76 6.10
C GLY A 176 14.04 2.21 6.70
N ASN A 177 14.02 3.33 7.44
CA ASN A 177 15.24 4.05 7.81
C ASN A 177 15.37 4.37 9.31
N ARG A 178 14.50 3.79 10.16
CA ARG A 178 14.47 4.03 11.61
C ARG A 178 13.98 2.78 12.35
N VAL A 179 14.67 2.44 13.44
CA VAL A 179 14.22 1.43 14.40
C VAL A 179 13.22 2.06 15.39
N PRO A 180 12.10 1.40 15.75
CA PRO A 180 11.20 1.84 16.82
C PRO A 180 11.89 1.97 18.18
N LYS A 181 11.51 2.97 18.97
CA LYS A 181 12.26 3.36 20.18
C LYS A 181 12.24 2.35 21.32
N GLY A 182 11.22 1.49 21.41
CA GLY A 182 11.14 0.42 22.39
C GLY A 182 11.87 -0.87 22.00
N LEU A 183 12.47 -0.95 20.80
CA LEU A 183 13.38 -2.02 20.43
C LEU A 183 14.82 -1.66 20.83
N ASP A 184 15.57 -2.63 21.35
CA ASP A 184 17.00 -2.47 21.68
C ASP A 184 17.80 -2.18 20.39
N PRO A 185 18.46 -1.01 20.24
CA PRO A 185 19.21 -0.67 19.04
C PRO A 185 20.48 -1.51 18.84
N ARG A 186 20.85 -2.39 19.78
CA ARG A 186 21.89 -3.43 19.61
C ARG A 186 21.34 -4.73 19.04
N LYS A 187 20.01 -4.87 18.97
CA LYS A 187 19.26 -6.05 18.54
C LYS A 187 18.27 -5.73 17.42
N ALA A 188 18.42 -4.59 16.76
CA ALA A 188 17.54 -4.19 15.67
C ALA A 188 18.27 -3.34 14.62
N GLU A 189 17.88 -3.50 13.36
CA GLU A 189 18.45 -2.82 12.20
C GLU A 189 17.34 -2.34 11.27
N ALA A 190 17.47 -1.13 10.71
CA ALA A 190 16.53 -0.61 9.72
C ALA A 190 17.10 -0.75 8.29
N ILE A 191 16.36 -1.45 7.43
CA ILE A 191 16.77 -1.77 6.06
C ILE A 191 15.87 -1.00 5.09
N VAL A 192 16.45 -0.03 4.37
CA VAL A 192 15.71 0.74 3.35
C VAL A 192 15.32 -0.18 2.19
N LYS A 193 14.01 -0.37 1.97
CA LYS A 193 13.45 -1.38 1.05
C LYS A 193 13.85 -2.81 1.45
N GLY A 194 13.65 -3.13 2.73
CA GLY A 194 13.80 -4.46 3.30
C GLY A 194 12.80 -5.45 2.70
N ASP A 195 11.61 -4.98 2.33
CA ASP A 195 10.58 -5.74 1.60
C ASP A 195 11.08 -6.37 0.27
N GLY A 196 12.09 -5.76 -0.35
CA GLY A 196 12.78 -6.25 -1.54
C GLY A 196 14.15 -6.88 -1.27
N LYS A 197 14.49 -7.23 -0.01
CA LYS A 197 15.83 -7.73 0.38
C LYS A 197 15.81 -8.87 1.40
N SER A 198 15.01 -8.75 2.46
CA SER A 198 14.85 -9.74 3.53
C SER A 198 13.54 -10.48 3.33
N LEU A 199 13.60 -11.81 3.35
CA LEU A 199 12.43 -12.66 3.19
C LEU A 199 11.47 -12.52 4.38
N ALA A 200 11.99 -12.35 5.60
CA ALA A 200 11.17 -12.11 6.79
C ALA A 200 10.44 -10.76 6.73
N ILE A 201 11.09 -9.67 6.27
CA ILE A 201 10.41 -8.38 6.05
C ILE A 201 9.37 -8.50 4.91
N ALA A 202 9.68 -9.21 3.82
CA ALA A 202 8.72 -9.40 2.73
C ALA A 202 7.47 -10.19 3.18
N CYS A 203 7.65 -11.23 4.00
CA CYS A 203 6.53 -11.98 4.59
C CYS A 203 5.71 -11.11 5.56
N ALA A 204 6.37 -10.29 6.39
CA ALA A 204 5.70 -9.28 7.20
C ALA A 204 4.89 -8.27 6.36
N SER A 205 5.44 -7.83 5.21
CA SER A 205 4.76 -6.95 4.25
C SER A 205 3.46 -7.55 3.75
N VAL A 206 3.49 -8.83 3.34
CA VAL A 206 2.30 -9.57 2.90
C VAL A 206 1.26 -9.66 4.02
N ILE A 207 1.67 -10.00 5.24
CA ILE A 207 0.77 -10.13 6.40
C ILE A 207 0.12 -8.78 6.74
N ALA A 208 0.90 -7.72 6.92
CA ALA A 208 0.39 -6.38 7.21
C ALA A 208 -0.57 -5.89 6.11
N LYS A 209 -0.24 -6.14 4.84
CA LYS A 209 -1.03 -5.73 3.68
C LYS A 209 -2.37 -6.48 3.58
N VAL A 210 -2.38 -7.81 3.73
CA VAL A 210 -3.60 -8.62 3.62
C VAL A 210 -4.53 -8.38 4.82
N VAL A 211 -3.99 -8.32 6.05
CA VAL A 211 -4.76 -7.96 7.24
C VAL A 211 -5.42 -6.59 7.07
N ARG A 212 -4.65 -5.55 6.70
CA ARG A 212 -5.22 -4.21 6.52
C ARG A 212 -6.28 -4.17 5.43
N ASP A 213 -6.03 -4.78 4.27
CA ASP A 213 -7.00 -4.77 3.18
C ASP A 213 -8.29 -5.54 3.54
N GLY A 214 -8.19 -6.55 4.40
CA GLY A 214 -9.33 -7.17 5.08
C GLY A 214 -10.12 -6.17 5.94
N MET A 215 -9.45 -5.44 6.84
CA MET A 215 -10.09 -4.41 7.67
C MET A 215 -10.79 -3.33 6.83
N MET A 216 -10.24 -2.96 5.66
CA MET A 216 -10.88 -2.00 4.75
C MET A 216 -12.11 -2.58 4.02
N ARG A 217 -12.17 -3.89 3.78
CA ARG A 217 -13.38 -4.57 3.26
C ARG A 217 -14.49 -4.66 4.31
N GLU A 218 -14.14 -4.91 5.58
CA GLU A 218 -15.13 -4.88 6.66
C GLU A 218 -15.68 -3.47 6.87
N LEU A 219 -14.81 -2.45 6.91
CA LEU A 219 -15.22 -1.04 7.01
C LEU A 219 -16.09 -0.58 5.81
N HIS A 220 -15.94 -1.19 4.63
CA HIS A 220 -16.83 -0.93 3.49
C HIS A 220 -18.27 -1.42 3.73
N LYS A 221 -18.48 -2.51 4.48
CA LYS A 221 -19.83 -3.00 4.81
C LYS A 221 -20.60 -2.02 5.69
N GLU A 222 -19.88 -1.37 6.61
CA GLU A 222 -20.42 -0.33 7.50
C GLU A 222 -20.63 1.01 6.77
N PHE A 223 -19.69 1.40 5.90
CA PHE A 223 -19.76 2.66 5.14
C PHE A 223 -19.63 2.44 3.62
N PRO A 224 -20.67 1.91 2.95
CA PRO A 224 -20.58 1.47 1.55
C PRO A 224 -20.32 2.62 0.56
N HIS A 225 -20.85 3.81 0.82
CA HIS A 225 -20.78 4.96 -0.08
C HIS A 225 -19.35 5.44 -0.41
N TYR A 226 -18.37 5.22 0.45
CA TYR A 226 -16.98 5.63 0.15
C TYR A 226 -16.23 4.69 -0.81
N GLY A 227 -16.61 3.41 -0.91
CA GLY A 227 -15.92 2.41 -1.75
C GLY A 227 -14.56 1.93 -1.22
N PHE A 228 -14.41 1.77 0.10
CA PHE A 228 -13.15 1.33 0.73
C PHE A 228 -12.67 -0.07 0.28
N ASP A 229 -13.57 -0.93 -0.21
CA ASP A 229 -13.28 -2.24 -0.80
C ASP A 229 -12.27 -2.18 -1.94
N LYS A 230 -12.40 -1.16 -2.80
CA LYS A 230 -11.61 -0.96 -4.01
C LYS A 230 -10.30 -0.24 -3.71
N HIS A 231 -10.39 1.01 -3.26
CA HIS A 231 -9.22 1.88 -3.09
C HIS A 231 -8.55 1.76 -1.72
N LYS A 232 -9.02 0.87 -0.84
CA LYS A 232 -8.42 0.55 0.47
C LYS A 232 -8.14 1.79 1.34
N GLY A 233 -8.88 2.88 1.12
CA GLY A 233 -8.79 4.16 1.82
C GLY A 233 -7.85 5.22 1.24
N TYR A 234 -7.21 4.98 0.09
CA TYR A 234 -6.38 6.00 -0.57
C TYR A 234 -7.23 7.16 -1.11
N GLY A 235 -6.66 8.37 -1.17
CA GLY A 235 -7.33 9.61 -1.60
C GLY A 235 -7.62 9.70 -3.11
N VAL A 236 -8.21 8.67 -3.71
CA VAL A 236 -8.56 8.64 -5.14
C VAL A 236 -9.78 9.54 -5.43
N PRO A 237 -10.00 9.99 -6.69
CA PRO A 237 -11.10 10.92 -7.01
C PRO A 237 -12.51 10.43 -6.64
N GLN A 238 -12.76 9.11 -6.60
CA GLN A 238 -14.01 8.55 -6.08
C GLN A 238 -14.18 8.83 -4.58
N HIS A 239 -13.13 8.54 -3.80
CA HIS A 239 -13.13 8.70 -2.35
C HIS A 239 -13.31 10.17 -1.94
N LEU A 240 -12.60 11.08 -2.61
CA LEU A 240 -12.70 12.51 -2.35
C LEU A 240 -14.10 13.08 -2.65
N ARG A 241 -14.80 12.56 -3.66
CA ARG A 241 -16.22 12.91 -3.90
C ARG A 241 -17.13 12.40 -2.79
N ALA A 242 -16.98 11.15 -2.36
CA ALA A 242 -17.79 10.59 -1.29
C ALA A 242 -17.57 11.32 0.06
N ILE A 243 -16.35 11.79 0.35
CA ILE A 243 -16.07 12.65 1.51
C ILE A 243 -16.74 14.02 1.35
N ALA A 244 -16.75 14.61 0.15
CA ALA A 244 -17.40 15.90 -0.10
C ALA A 244 -18.95 15.82 -0.08
N GLU A 245 -19.52 14.67 -0.41
CA GLU A 245 -20.98 14.43 -0.46
C GLU A 245 -21.56 14.00 0.90
N HIS A 246 -20.83 13.17 1.65
CA HIS A 246 -21.32 12.56 2.90
C HIS A 246 -20.55 12.98 4.16
N GLY A 247 -19.54 13.84 4.02
CA GLY A 247 -18.58 14.18 5.07
C GLY A 247 -17.57 13.06 5.36
N PRO A 248 -16.56 13.31 6.20
CA PRO A 248 -15.68 12.27 6.72
C PRO A 248 -16.32 11.47 7.87
N CYS A 249 -16.40 10.13 7.74
CA CYS A 249 -16.82 9.21 8.82
C CYS A 249 -15.81 9.11 9.99
N PRO A 250 -16.14 8.43 11.12
CA PRO A 250 -15.27 8.34 12.30
C PRO A 250 -13.87 7.77 12.05
N HIS A 251 -13.71 6.88 11.05
CA HIS A 251 -12.42 6.24 10.75
C HIS A 251 -11.50 7.08 9.83
N HIS A 252 -11.91 8.29 9.45
CA HIS A 252 -11.08 9.21 8.67
C HIS A 252 -10.09 9.97 9.55
N ARG A 253 -8.84 10.04 9.09
CA ARG A 253 -7.72 10.72 9.75
C ARG A 253 -7.85 12.22 9.57
N ARG A 254 -8.27 12.92 10.62
CA ARG A 254 -8.57 14.35 10.65
C ARG A 254 -7.34 15.23 10.47
N THR A 255 -6.15 14.72 10.79
CA THR A 255 -4.87 15.43 10.58
C THR A 255 -4.36 15.36 9.14
N PHE A 256 -4.92 14.49 8.29
CA PHE A 256 -4.47 14.29 6.92
C PHE A 256 -5.13 15.30 5.97
N ALA A 257 -4.35 15.91 5.07
CA ALA A 257 -4.91 16.65 3.95
C ALA A 257 -5.56 15.67 2.93
N PRO A 258 -6.72 16.00 2.32
CA PRO A 258 -7.42 17.28 2.42
C PRO A 258 -8.39 17.41 3.61
N ILE A 259 -8.67 16.34 4.36
CA ILE A 259 -9.70 16.29 5.43
C ILE A 259 -9.43 17.29 6.55
N LYS A 260 -8.16 17.62 6.83
CA LYS A 260 -7.75 18.69 7.75
C LYS A 260 -8.31 20.09 7.40
N HIS A 261 -8.86 20.26 6.19
CA HIS A 261 -9.34 21.54 5.66
C HIS A 261 -10.84 21.50 5.30
N MET A 262 -11.60 20.57 5.91
CA MET A 262 -13.04 20.34 5.70
C MET A 262 -13.83 20.59 6.98
#